data_AF-A0A2H9MV23-F1
#
_entry.id   AF-A0A2H9MV23-F1
#
_cell.length_a   1.000
_cell.length_b   1.000
_cell.length_c   1.000
_cell.angle_alpha   90.00
_cell.angle_beta   90.00
_cell.angle_gamma   90.00
#
_symmetry.space_group_name_H-M   'P 1'
#
loop_
_entity.id
_entity.type
_entity.pdbx_description
1 polymer ?
#
loop_
_entity_poly.entity_id
_entity_poly.type
_entity_poly.pdbx_seq_one_letter_code
_entity_poly.pdbx_strand_id
1 'polypeptide(L)'
;GCPVVESEPVDTDNDGLTDDEEAVLGTDPLVADTDSDGLSDGDEVNTYGTDPLNPDTDAGGVSDGQEVNIDGTDPLDALDDLGVTP
;
A
#
# COMPACT_ATOMS: atom_id res chain seq x y z
N GLY A 1 -39.31 9.73 -13.43
CA GLY A 1 -38.20 9.99 -12.49
C GLY A 1 -36.93 9.74 -13.24
N CYS A 2 -36.05 10.73 -13.33
CA CYS A 2 -34.69 10.51 -13.81
C CYS A 2 -33.92 9.74 -12.73
N PRO A 3 -33.10 8.74 -13.07
CA PRO A 3 -32.25 8.07 -12.11
C PRO A 3 -31.22 9.06 -11.58
N VAL A 4 -31.05 9.09 -10.25
CA VAL A 4 -29.89 9.69 -9.61
C VAL A 4 -28.69 8.82 -9.98
N VAL A 5 -27.79 9.37 -10.79
CA VAL A 5 -26.43 8.83 -10.91
C VAL A 5 -25.70 9.30 -9.66
N GLU A 6 -25.54 8.41 -8.69
CA GLU A 6 -24.54 8.63 -7.64
C GLU A 6 -23.19 8.56 -8.34
N SER A 7 -22.40 9.63 -8.27
CA SER A 7 -21.04 9.61 -8.77
C SER A 7 -20.26 8.66 -7.85
N GLU A 8 -19.76 7.56 -8.39
CA GLU A 8 -18.74 6.75 -7.70
C GLU A 8 -17.59 7.68 -7.27
N PRO A 9 -16.97 7.45 -6.10
CA PRO A 9 -15.81 8.22 -5.71
C PRO A 9 -14.70 8.04 -6.75
N VAL A 10 -13.92 9.10 -6.96
CA VAL A 10 -12.85 9.10 -7.96
C VAL A 10 -11.67 8.34 -7.38
N ASP A 11 -11.10 7.46 -8.19
CA ASP A 11 -9.86 6.72 -7.95
C ASP A 11 -9.06 6.91 -9.24
N THR A 12 -8.11 7.84 -9.22
CA THR A 12 -7.50 8.37 -10.44
C THR A 12 -6.43 7.44 -11.03
N ASP A 13 -5.67 6.74 -10.19
CA ASP A 13 -4.64 5.79 -10.61
C ASP A 13 -5.09 4.31 -10.59
N ASN A 14 -6.28 4.03 -10.04
CA ASN A 14 -6.93 2.71 -9.98
C ASN A 14 -6.19 1.71 -9.10
N ASP A 15 -5.64 2.18 -7.97
CA ASP A 15 -4.92 1.34 -7.01
C ASP A 15 -5.84 0.74 -5.92
N GLY A 16 -7.10 1.19 -5.85
CA GLY A 16 -8.10 0.75 -4.89
C GLY A 16 -8.36 1.71 -3.73
N LEU A 17 -7.69 2.86 -3.68
CA LEU A 17 -8.01 4.01 -2.83
C LEU A 17 -8.63 5.11 -3.68
N THR A 18 -9.56 5.85 -3.09
CA THR A 18 -10.14 7.02 -3.74
C THR A 18 -9.26 8.24 -3.51
N ASP A 19 -9.29 9.22 -4.42
CA ASP A 19 -8.51 10.47 -4.30
C ASP A 19 -8.73 11.16 -2.93
N ASP A 20 -9.93 11.03 -2.35
CA ASP A 20 -10.27 11.56 -1.02
C ASP A 20 -9.64 10.74 0.13
N GLU A 21 -9.54 9.43 -0.01
CA GLU A 21 -8.85 8.54 0.95
C GLU A 21 -7.33 8.78 0.92
N GLU A 22 -6.76 8.88 -0.28
CA GLU A 22 -5.36 9.20 -0.50
C GLU A 22 -4.99 10.56 0.07
N ALA A 23 -5.85 11.57 -0.11
CA ALA A 23 -5.65 12.88 0.50
C ALA A 23 -5.64 12.84 2.04
N VAL A 24 -6.30 11.87 2.67
CA VAL A 24 -6.29 11.65 4.13
C VAL A 24 -5.03 10.91 4.57
N LEU A 25 -4.57 9.94 3.78
CA LEU A 25 -3.36 9.15 4.05
C LEU A 25 -2.08 9.94 3.77
N GLY A 26 -2.13 10.89 2.83
CA GLY A 26 -0.99 11.69 2.39
C GLY A 26 -0.26 11.14 1.18
N THR A 27 -0.85 10.15 0.49
CA THR A 27 -0.35 9.58 -0.77
C THR A 27 -0.68 10.48 -1.97
N ASP A 28 -0.10 10.19 -3.14
CA ASP A 28 -0.33 10.97 -4.37
C ASP A 28 -1.40 10.30 -5.25
N PRO A 29 -2.59 10.90 -5.45
CA PRO A 29 -3.69 10.30 -6.22
C PRO A 29 -3.42 10.07 -7.70
N LEU A 30 -2.21 10.36 -8.16
CA LEU A 30 -1.76 10.11 -9.53
C LEU A 30 -0.72 8.98 -9.60
N VAL A 31 -0.36 8.38 -8.46
CA VAL A 31 0.75 7.45 -8.31
C VAL A 31 0.33 6.30 -7.41
N ALA A 32 -0.01 5.18 -8.04
CA ALA A 32 -0.51 3.99 -7.34
C ALA A 32 0.45 3.36 -6.31
N ASP A 33 1.70 3.82 -6.22
CA ASP A 33 2.76 3.31 -5.34
C ASP A 33 3.62 4.52 -4.96
N THR A 34 3.22 5.20 -3.90
CA THR A 34 3.73 6.53 -3.53
C THR A 34 5.18 6.46 -3.05
N ASP A 35 5.55 5.42 -2.32
CA ASP A 35 6.90 5.27 -1.77
C ASP A 35 7.86 4.46 -2.67
N SER A 36 7.33 3.89 -3.75
CA SER A 36 8.04 3.19 -4.82
C SER A 36 8.72 1.90 -4.38
N ASP A 37 8.09 1.14 -3.48
CA ASP A 37 8.60 -0.12 -2.96
C ASP A 37 8.14 -1.36 -3.76
N GLY A 38 7.15 -1.17 -4.63
CA GLY A 38 6.57 -2.20 -5.50
C GLY A 38 5.24 -2.78 -5.01
N LEU A 39 4.68 -2.28 -3.91
CA LEU A 39 3.30 -2.51 -3.47
C LEU A 39 2.47 -1.24 -3.75
N SER A 40 1.19 -1.38 -4.09
CA SER A 40 0.36 -0.19 -4.31
C SER A 40 -0.19 0.36 -3.01
N ASP A 41 -0.41 1.67 -2.89
CA ASP A 41 -0.90 2.30 -1.66
C ASP A 41 -2.21 1.62 -1.19
N GLY A 42 -3.08 1.28 -2.14
CA GLY A 42 -4.29 0.52 -1.88
C GLY A 42 -4.07 -0.92 -1.44
N ASP A 43 -3.04 -1.63 -1.92
CA ASP A 43 -2.72 -2.98 -1.44
C ASP A 43 -2.14 -2.91 -0.03
N GLU A 44 -1.26 -1.95 0.23
CA GLU A 44 -0.68 -1.66 1.54
C GLU A 44 -1.76 -1.41 2.58
N VAL A 45 -2.68 -0.49 2.31
CA VAL A 45 -3.73 -0.10 3.26
C VAL A 45 -4.81 -1.17 3.41
N ASN A 46 -5.28 -1.78 2.31
CA ASN A 46 -6.44 -2.66 2.35
C ASN A 46 -6.09 -4.13 2.63
N THR A 47 -4.88 -4.58 2.30
CA THR A 47 -4.49 -6.00 2.34
C THR A 47 -3.42 -6.28 3.38
N TYR A 48 -2.31 -5.53 3.38
CA TYR A 48 -1.12 -5.87 4.16
C TYR A 48 -1.03 -5.12 5.49
N GLY A 49 -1.64 -3.94 5.59
CA GLY A 49 -1.60 -3.10 6.78
C GLY A 49 -0.26 -2.39 6.98
N THR A 50 0.48 -2.15 5.90
CA THR A 50 1.74 -1.40 5.86
C THR A 50 1.49 0.11 5.70
N ASP A 51 2.53 0.92 5.82
CA ASP A 51 2.46 2.38 5.69
C ASP A 51 2.83 2.81 4.25
N PRO A 52 1.87 3.30 3.43
CA PRO A 52 2.09 3.61 2.02
C PRO A 52 2.99 4.82 1.74
N LEU A 53 3.61 5.37 2.78
CA LEU A 53 4.60 6.43 2.70
C LEU A 53 5.97 5.97 3.18
N ASN A 54 6.14 4.69 3.49
CA ASN A 54 7.34 4.12 4.07
C ASN A 54 7.65 2.75 3.47
N PRO A 55 8.71 2.65 2.64
CA PRO A 55 8.97 1.45 1.84
C PRO A 55 9.56 0.28 2.65
N ASP A 56 9.42 0.26 3.98
CA ASP A 56 9.94 -0.73 4.95
C ASP A 56 9.23 -0.43 6.28
N THR A 57 8.01 -0.94 6.44
CA THR A 57 7.11 -0.59 7.55
C THR A 57 7.63 -1.04 8.90
N ASP A 58 8.26 -2.21 8.96
CA ASP A 58 8.72 -2.80 10.22
C ASP A 58 10.17 -2.43 10.59
N ALA A 59 10.88 -1.77 9.68
CA ALA A 59 12.27 -1.33 9.80
C ALA A 59 13.27 -2.49 9.96
N GLY A 60 12.99 -3.65 9.37
CA GLY A 60 13.87 -4.81 9.30
C GLY A 60 14.96 -4.70 8.23
N GLY A 61 14.75 -3.84 7.23
CA GLY A 61 15.71 -3.52 6.18
C GLY A 61 15.43 -4.20 4.83
N VAL A 62 14.32 -4.92 4.70
CA VAL A 62 13.71 -5.32 3.42
C VAL A 62 12.47 -4.45 3.19
N SER A 63 12.12 -4.19 1.93
CA SER A 63 10.92 -3.40 1.63
C SER A 63 9.66 -4.24 1.65
N ASP A 64 8.53 -3.66 2.06
CA ASP A 64 7.24 -4.36 2.18
C ASP A 64 6.86 -5.03 0.85
N GLY A 65 7.04 -4.31 -0.26
CA GLY A 65 6.83 -4.81 -1.61
C GLY A 65 7.78 -5.95 -2.01
N GLN A 66 9.02 -6.00 -1.51
CA GLN A 66 9.91 -7.14 -1.76
C GLN A 66 9.48 -8.35 -0.94
N GLU A 67 9.18 -8.16 0.33
CA GLU A 67 8.72 -9.21 1.23
C GLU A 67 7.48 -9.91 0.70
N VAL A 68 6.49 -9.13 0.27
CA VAL A 68 5.23 -9.65 -0.28
C VAL A 68 5.42 -10.31 -1.64
N ASN A 69 6.09 -9.64 -2.59
CA ASN A 69 6.10 -10.08 -3.99
C ASN A 69 7.17 -11.13 -4.30
N ILE A 70 8.26 -11.18 -3.52
CA ILE A 70 9.46 -11.97 -3.85
C ILE A 70 9.75 -13.00 -2.77
N ASP A 71 9.88 -12.58 -1.52
CA ASP A 71 10.39 -13.43 -0.44
C ASP A 71 9.29 -14.28 0.23
N GLY A 72 8.06 -13.76 0.25
CA GLY A 72 6.91 -14.37 0.91
C GLY A 72 6.99 -14.33 2.44
N THR A 73 7.62 -13.28 2.98
CA THR A 73 7.74 -12.95 4.41
C THR A 73 6.61 -12.03 4.88
N ASP A 74 6.55 -11.74 6.18
CA ASP A 74 5.53 -10.86 6.76
C ASP A 74 6.08 -9.43 6.87
N PRO A 75 5.55 -8.45 6.10
CA PRO A 75 6.07 -7.06 6.08
C PRO A 75 5.83 -6.26 7.37
N LEU A 76 5.42 -6.96 8.43
CA LEU A 76 5.19 -6.42 9.76
C LEU A 76 6.06 -7.15 10.82
N ASP A 77 6.99 -8.04 10.42
CA ASP A 77 7.89 -8.79 11.30
C ASP A 77 9.37 -8.71 10.89
N ALA A 78 10.01 -7.62 11.31
CA ALA A 78 11.42 -7.30 11.09
C ALA A 78 12.45 -8.39 11.48
N LEU A 79 12.03 -9.48 12.15
CA LEU A 79 12.89 -10.60 12.49
C LEU A 79 13.09 -11.59 11.33
N ASP A 80 12.14 -11.71 10.39
CA ASP A 80 12.26 -12.67 9.30
C ASP A 80 13.14 -12.15 8.13
N ASP A 81 13.21 -10.82 7.96
CA ASP A 81 14.17 -10.06 7.16
C ASP A 81 15.63 -10.46 7.35
N LEU A 82 16.00 -10.72 8.60
CA LEU A 82 17.37 -10.98 8.99
C LEU A 82 17.81 -12.42 8.64
N GLY A 83 16.93 -13.23 8.03
CA GLY A 83 17.17 -14.62 7.68
C GLY A 83 17.53 -15.49 8.90
N VAL A 84 17.23 -15.00 10.10
CA VAL A 84 17.44 -15.71 11.37
C VAL A 84 16.15 -16.38 11.78
N THR A 85 15.80 -17.44 11.07
CA THR A 85 14.85 -18.41 11.63
C THR A 85 15.47 -19.03 12.88
N PRO A 86 14.73 -19.19 14.01
CA PRO A 86 15.17 -20.01 15.14
C PRO A 86 15.58 -21.44 14.76
#